data_AF-A0A6L4ZBM2-F1
#
_entry.id   AF-A0A6L4ZBM2-F1
#
_cell.length_a   1.000
_cell.length_b   1.000
_cell.length_c   1.000
_cell.angle_alpha   90.00
_cell.angle_beta   90.00
_cell.angle_gamma   90.00
#
_symmetry.space_group_name_H-M   'P 1'
#
loop_
_entity.id
_entity.type
_entity.pdbx_description
1 polymer ?
#
loop_
_entity_poly.entity_id
_entity_poly.type
_entity_poly.pdbx_seq_one_letter_code
_entity_poly.pdbx_strand_id
1 'polypeptide(L)'
;MEKGFRGLTVYKKAFELAMDIYEMTKEFPALEKFELTDQIRRSSRAVCRAIGEGYRKRQYPKHFSSKMSDSDMENTETQVSLDFAFECKYISQEQYYDLIEKSEEVGRLLTIKEKSCTER
;
A
#
# COMPACT_ATOMS: atom_id res chain seq x y z
N MET A 1 -3.75 -5.03 -23.20
CA MET A 1 -2.65 -4.82 -22.24
C MET A 1 -2.77 -3.43 -21.64
N GLU A 2 -2.82 -3.33 -20.31
CA GLU A 2 -2.79 -2.04 -19.62
C GLU A 2 -1.47 -1.32 -19.89
N LYS A 3 -1.56 -0.02 -20.20
CA LYS A 3 -0.41 0.83 -20.48
C LYS A 3 -0.07 1.69 -19.26
N GLY A 4 1.21 2.03 -19.10
CA GLY A 4 1.67 2.94 -18.05
C GLY A 4 1.81 2.27 -16.68
N PHE A 5 1.75 3.08 -15.62
CA PHE A 5 1.87 2.61 -14.23
C PHE A 5 0.82 1.56 -13.83
N ARG A 6 -0.36 1.58 -14.48
CA ARG A 6 -1.42 0.59 -14.26
C ARG A 6 -1.03 -0.83 -14.67
N GLY A 7 -0.05 -0.97 -15.59
CA GLY A 7 0.48 -2.27 -15.98
C GLY A 7 1.51 -2.85 -15.01
N LEU A 8 1.94 -2.10 -13.98
CA LEU A 8 2.93 -2.60 -13.03
C LEU A 8 2.29 -3.58 -12.05
N THR A 9 2.89 -4.76 -11.86
CA THR A 9 2.44 -5.75 -10.88
C THR A 9 2.32 -5.15 -9.48
N VAL A 10 3.33 -4.38 -9.05
CA VAL A 10 3.31 -3.71 -7.74
C VAL A 10 2.14 -2.74 -7.57
N TYR A 11 1.75 -2.03 -8.64
CA TYR A 11 0.59 -1.13 -8.59
C TYR A 11 -0.70 -1.91 -8.46
N LYS A 12 -0.85 -3.01 -9.22
CA LYS A 12 -2.06 -3.85 -9.17
C LYS A 12 -2.27 -4.44 -7.78
N LYS A 13 -1.21 -5.00 -7.21
CA LYS A 13 -1.21 -5.57 -5.86
C LYS A 13 -1.50 -4.52 -4.78
N ALA A 14 -0.86 -3.35 -4.87
CA ALA A 14 -1.15 -2.25 -3.95
C ALA A 14 -2.60 -1.75 -4.08
N PHE A 15 -3.15 -1.71 -5.30
CA PHE A 15 -4.52 -1.29 -5.54
C PHE A 15 -5.54 -2.30 -5.02
N GLU A 16 -5.29 -3.60 -5.25
CA GLU A 16 -6.07 -4.70 -4.70
C GLU A 16 -6.12 -4.62 -3.17
N LEU A 17 -4.95 -4.53 -2.52
CA LEU A 17 -4.84 -4.34 -1.07
C LEU A 17 -5.62 -3.12 -0.57
N ALA A 18 -5.51 -1.97 -1.25
CA ALA A 18 -6.22 -0.76 -0.87
C ALA A 18 -7.75 -0.89 -0.99
N MET A 19 -8.23 -1.71 -1.94
CA MET A 19 -9.64 -2.01 -2.09
C MET A 19 -10.14 -3.01 -1.04
N ASP A 20 -9.36 -4.04 -0.72
CA ASP A 20 -9.67 -4.98 0.35
C ASP A 20 -9.79 -4.25 1.70
N ILE A 21 -8.86 -3.34 1.99
CA ILE A 21 -8.91 -2.47 3.17
C ILE A 21 -10.17 -1.58 3.15
N TYR A 22 -10.48 -0.98 1.99
CA TYR A 22 -11.67 -0.14 1.88
C TYR A 22 -12.96 -0.89 2.17
N GLU A 23 -13.10 -2.10 1.64
CA GLU A 23 -14.26 -2.96 1.86
C GLU A 23 -14.33 -3.43 3.32
N MET A 24 -13.24 -3.96 3.86
CA MET A 24 -13.15 -4.42 5.25
C MET A 24 -13.53 -3.32 6.26
N THR A 25 -13.06 -2.10 6.05
CA THR A 25 -13.33 -0.96 6.94
C THR A 25 -14.77 -0.45 6.90
N LYS A 26 -15.65 -1.00 6.04
CA LYS A 26 -17.08 -0.69 6.10
C LYS A 26 -17.76 -1.33 7.32
N GLU A 27 -17.18 -2.39 7.86
CA GLU A 27 -17.68 -3.11 9.04
C GLU A 27 -17.16 -2.52 10.36
N PHE A 28 -16.31 -1.48 10.30
CA PHE A 28 -15.77 -0.86 11.51
C PHE A 28 -16.86 -0.11 12.31
N PRO A 29 -16.71 -0.02 13.63
CA PRO A 29 -17.62 0.77 14.45
C PRO A 29 -17.70 2.23 13.98
N ALA A 30 -18.90 2.82 13.99
CA ALA A 30 -19.11 4.18 13.50
C ALA A 30 -18.27 5.26 14.22
N LEU A 31 -17.88 5.01 15.48
CA LEU A 31 -17.02 5.90 16.27
C LEU A 31 -15.59 6.00 15.70
N GLU A 32 -15.09 4.92 15.08
CA GLU A 32 -13.74 4.82 14.51
C GLU A 32 -13.64 5.41 13.09
N LYS A 33 -14.75 5.92 12.56
CA LYS A 33 -14.84 6.39 11.17
C LYS A 33 -13.87 7.53 10.87
N PHE A 34 -13.61 8.40 11.85
CA PHE A 34 -12.72 9.55 11.71
C PHE A 34 -11.32 9.31 12.31
N GLU A 35 -11.09 8.12 12.88
CA GLU A 35 -9.81 7.73 13.45
C GLU A 35 -9.19 6.64 12.57
N LEU A 36 -9.23 5.38 13.00
CA LEU A 36 -8.53 4.28 12.34
C LEU A 36 -8.99 4.05 10.90
N THR A 37 -10.30 4.21 10.62
CA THR A 37 -10.87 4.00 9.28
C THR A 37 -10.29 4.97 8.25
N ASP A 38 -10.17 6.25 8.60
CA ASP A 38 -9.65 7.26 7.69
C ASP A 38 -8.14 7.09 7.50
N GLN A 39 -7.41 6.81 8.60
CA GLN A 39 -5.97 6.60 8.56
C GLN A 39 -5.59 5.45 7.62
N ILE A 40 -6.15 4.25 7.84
CA ILE A 40 -5.78 3.06 7.05
C ILE A 40 -6.19 3.18 5.57
N ARG A 41 -7.30 3.87 5.28
CA ARG A 41 -7.71 4.16 3.89
C ARG A 41 -6.80 5.17 3.22
N ARG A 42 -6.29 6.17 3.95
CA ARG A 42 -5.41 7.19 3.39
C ARG A 42 -4.02 6.64 3.10
N SER A 43 -3.43 5.89 4.03
CA SER A 43 -2.10 5.29 3.89
C SER A 43 -2.07 4.23 2.78
N SER A 44 -3.01 3.29 2.76
CA SER A 44 -3.10 2.27 1.69
C SER A 44 -3.24 2.88 0.29
N ARG A 45 -4.02 3.95 0.13
CA ARG A 45 -4.13 4.68 -1.14
C ARG A 45 -2.89 5.52 -1.45
N ALA A 46 -2.12 5.96 -0.43
CA ALA A 46 -0.89 6.71 -0.61
C ALA A 46 0.19 5.87 -1.29
N VAL A 47 0.29 4.58 -0.95
CA VAL A 47 1.14 3.60 -1.64
C VAL A 47 0.88 3.65 -3.15
N CYS A 48 -0.38 3.56 -3.58
CA CYS A 48 -0.76 3.64 -4.99
C CYS A 48 -0.37 4.98 -5.65
N ARG A 49 -0.55 6.10 -4.93
CA ARG A 49 -0.17 7.44 -5.42
C ARG A 49 1.33 7.55 -5.61
N ALA A 50 2.11 7.14 -4.62
CA ALA A 50 3.57 7.15 -4.63
C ALA A 50 4.14 6.30 -5.78
N ILE A 51 3.59 5.11 -6.02
CA ILE A 51 3.95 4.27 -7.18
C ILE A 51 3.67 4.99 -8.52
N GLY A 52 2.50 5.62 -8.64
CA GLY A 52 2.11 6.37 -9.83
C GLY A 52 3.03 7.57 -10.10
N GLU A 53 3.34 8.34 -9.06
CA GLU A 53 4.27 9.47 -9.11
C GLU A 53 5.69 9.02 -9.45
N GLY A 54 6.18 7.96 -8.79
CA GLY A 54 7.47 7.34 -9.08
C GLY A 54 7.55 6.90 -10.54
N TYR A 55 6.55 6.20 -11.06
CA TYR A 55 6.51 5.82 -12.47
C TYR A 55 6.65 7.02 -13.42
N ARG A 56 6.03 8.16 -13.10
CA ARG A 56 6.15 9.39 -13.90
C ARG A 56 7.54 10.01 -13.78
N LYS A 57 8.17 9.93 -12.62
CA LYS A 57 9.52 10.46 -12.34
C LYS A 57 10.65 9.46 -12.58
N ARG A 58 10.39 8.28 -13.14
CA ARG A 58 11.37 7.21 -13.40
C ARG A 58 12.60 7.61 -14.24
N GLN A 59 12.51 8.70 -15.01
CA GLN A 59 13.65 9.25 -15.76
C GLN A 59 14.68 9.95 -14.85
N TYR A 60 14.32 10.22 -13.60
CA TYR A 60 15.16 10.89 -12.61
C TYR A 60 15.39 9.95 -11.41
N PRO A 61 16.51 9.21 -11.37
CA PRO A 61 16.72 8.12 -10.42
C PRO A 61 16.53 8.51 -8.95
N LYS A 62 17.02 9.68 -8.53
CA LYS A 62 16.86 10.17 -7.15
C LYS A 62 15.40 10.43 -6.78
N HIS A 63 14.62 11.04 -7.68
CA HIS A 63 13.20 11.26 -7.44
C HIS A 63 12.40 9.96 -7.48
N PHE A 64 12.79 9.02 -8.35
CA PHE A 64 12.18 7.71 -8.41
C PHE A 64 12.37 6.94 -7.10
N SER A 65 13.62 6.82 -6.62
CA SER A 65 13.94 6.13 -5.37
C SER A 65 13.26 6.79 -4.17
N SER A 66 13.29 8.13 -4.08
CA SER A 66 12.53 8.85 -3.05
C SER A 66 11.04 8.50 -3.06
N LYS A 67 10.41 8.37 -4.24
CA LYS A 67 9.00 7.98 -4.33
C LYS A 67 8.75 6.51 -4.00
N MET A 68 9.70 5.62 -4.24
CA MET A 68 9.58 4.22 -3.79
C MET A 68 9.72 4.12 -2.26
N SER A 69 10.62 4.91 -1.67
CA SER A 69 10.75 5.04 -0.22
C SER A 69 9.49 5.64 0.42
N ASP A 70 8.89 6.69 -0.17
CA ASP A 70 7.58 7.21 0.26
C ASP A 70 6.53 6.09 0.24
N SER A 71 6.50 5.28 -0.82
CA SER A 71 5.55 4.17 -0.95
C SER A 71 5.73 3.10 0.12
N ASP A 72 6.97 2.80 0.52
CA ASP A 72 7.28 1.78 1.52
C ASP A 72 6.96 2.28 2.94
N MET A 73 7.20 3.56 3.21
CA MET A 73 6.79 4.22 4.44
C MET A 73 5.26 4.17 4.63
N GLU A 74 4.50 4.52 3.59
CA GLU A 74 3.02 4.46 3.60
C GLU A 74 2.49 3.03 3.73
N ASN A 75 3.21 2.04 3.17
CA ASN A 75 2.88 0.62 3.34
C ASN A 75 3.09 0.18 4.79
N THR A 76 4.16 0.66 5.44
CA THR A 76 4.41 0.42 6.87
C THR A 76 3.32 1.05 7.74
N GLU A 77 2.87 2.27 7.43
CA GLU A 77 1.74 2.89 8.14
C GLU A 77 0.45 2.09 7.98
N THR A 78 0.25 1.50 6.80
CA THR A 78 -0.88 0.59 6.55
C THR A 78 -0.81 -0.65 7.46
N GLN A 79 0.37 -1.27 7.60
CA GLN A 79 0.58 -2.43 8.48
C GLN A 79 0.32 -2.09 9.94
N VAL A 80 0.88 -0.97 10.43
CA VAL A 80 0.65 -0.49 11.80
C VAL A 80 -0.85 -0.28 12.06
N SER A 81 -1.58 0.27 11.08
CA SER A 81 -3.03 0.43 11.20
C SER A 81 -3.78 -0.91 11.22
N LEU A 82 -3.30 -1.93 10.50
CA LEU A 82 -3.84 -3.29 10.57
C LEU A 82 -3.59 -3.94 11.94
N ASP A 83 -2.43 -3.69 12.55
CA ASP A 83 -2.12 -4.16 13.90
C ASP A 83 -3.13 -3.59 14.92
N PHE A 84 -3.40 -2.29 14.85
CA PHE A 84 -4.43 -1.66 15.68
C PHE A 84 -5.82 -2.25 15.42
N ALA A 85 -6.21 -2.42 14.16
CA ALA A 85 -7.50 -3.00 13.80
C ALA A 85 -7.68 -4.42 14.37
N PHE A 86 -6.60 -5.21 14.39
CA PHE A 86 -6.60 -6.56 14.94
C PHE A 86 -6.68 -6.56 16.47
N GLU A 87 -5.86 -5.77 17.15
CA GLU A 87 -5.87 -5.67 18.62
C GLU A 87 -7.20 -5.11 19.16
N CYS A 88 -7.80 -4.17 18.43
CA CYS A 88 -9.14 -3.65 18.71
C CYS A 88 -10.29 -4.63 18.35
N LYS A 89 -9.96 -5.79 17.76
CA LYS A 89 -10.89 -6.85 17.34
C LYS A 89 -11.90 -6.42 16.28
N TYR A 90 -11.51 -5.47 15.42
CA TYR A 90 -12.34 -5.04 14.29
C TYR A 90 -12.21 -5.94 13.07
N ILE A 91 -11.13 -6.73 13.02
CA ILE A 91 -10.90 -7.74 12.01
C ILE A 91 -10.58 -9.09 12.66
N SER A 92 -10.92 -10.16 11.96
CA SER A 92 -10.53 -11.52 12.35
C SER A 92 -9.03 -11.77 12.13
N GLN A 93 -8.51 -12.80 12.79
CA GLN A 93 -7.14 -13.25 12.60
C GLN A 93 -6.85 -13.67 11.15
N GLU A 94 -7.82 -14.30 10.48
CA GLU A 94 -7.72 -14.67 9.07
C GLU A 94 -7.56 -13.44 8.17
N GLN A 95 -8.43 -12.43 8.35
CA GLN A 95 -8.34 -11.16 7.61
C GLN A 95 -7.03 -10.43 7.88
N TYR A 96 -6.56 -10.42 9.13
CA TYR A 96 -5.29 -9.80 9.49
C TYR A 96 -4.13 -10.44 8.74
N TYR A 97 -3.99 -11.77 8.77
CA TYR A 97 -2.89 -12.45 8.09
C TYR A 97 -2.94 -12.28 6.57
N ASP A 98 -4.12 -12.37 5.95
CA ASP A 98 -4.28 -12.14 4.51
C ASP A 98 -3.83 -10.72 4.11
N LEU A 99 -4.27 -9.70 4.86
CA LEU A 99 -3.94 -8.30 4.56
C LEU A 99 -2.45 -7.98 4.81
N ILE A 100 -1.86 -8.55 5.86
CA ILE A 100 -0.42 -8.42 6.14
C ILE A 100 0.39 -9.10 5.05
N GLU A 101 0.06 -10.33 4.64
CA GLU A 101 0.78 -11.04 3.59
C GLU A 101 0.75 -10.25 2.26
N LYS A 102 -0.42 -9.70 1.89
CA LYS A 102 -0.57 -8.82 0.73
C LYS A 102 0.28 -7.55 0.86
N SER A 103 0.32 -6.93 2.04
CA SER A 103 1.14 -5.74 2.29
C SER A 103 2.64 -6.04 2.21
N GLU A 104 3.09 -7.17 2.74
CA GLU A 104 4.48 -7.59 2.60
C GLU A 104 4.84 -7.92 1.14
N GLU A 105 3.92 -8.52 0.38
CA GLU A 105 4.11 -8.76 -1.05
C GLU A 105 4.34 -7.44 -1.79
N VAL A 106 3.54 -6.41 -1.49
CA VAL A 106 3.73 -5.05 -2.03
C VAL A 106 5.12 -4.51 -1.66
N GLY A 107 5.53 -4.62 -0.40
CA GLY A 107 6.86 -4.18 0.06
C GLY A 107 8.01 -4.86 -0.71
N ARG A 108 7.97 -6.19 -0.84
CA ARG A 108 8.97 -6.96 -1.63
C ARG A 108 9.04 -6.49 -3.08
N LEU A 109 7.89 -6.20 -3.70
CA LEU A 109 7.82 -5.72 -5.08
C LEU A 109 8.34 -4.29 -5.25
N LEU A 110 8.22 -3.43 -4.23
CA LEU A 110 8.80 -2.08 -4.23
C LEU A 110 10.34 -2.16 -4.22
N THR A 111 10.94 -3.02 -3.39
CA THR A 111 12.40 -3.17 -3.30
C THR A 111 13.03 -3.74 -4.57
N ILE A 112 12.38 -4.72 -5.23
CA ILE A 112 12.90 -5.34 -6.46
C ILE A 112 12.96 -4.32 -7.62
N LYS A 113 12.02 -3.36 -7.66
CA LYS A 113 11.94 -2.35 -8.72
C LYS A 113 13.08 -1.33 -8.67
N GLU A 114 13.56 -0.94 -7.49
CA GLU A 114 14.69 -0.01 -7.37
C GLU A 114 15.95 -0.54 -8.07
N LYS A 115 16.25 -1.83 -7.90
CA LYS A 115 17.42 -2.48 -8.51
C LYS A 115 17.31 -2.55 -10.03
N SER A 116 16.14 -2.93 -10.56
CA SER A 116 15.92 -3.06 -12.01
C SER A 116 15.97 -1.76 -12.81
N CYS A 117 15.80 -0.59 -12.16
CA CYS A 117 15.86 0.72 -12.82
C CYS A 117 17.18 1.45 -12.61
N THR A 118 18.03 1.02 -11.66
CA THR A 118 19.37 1.58 -11.44
C THR A 118 20.47 0.86 -12.21
N GLU A 119 20.22 -0.37 -12.66
CA GLU A 119 21.09 -1.11 -13.58
C GLU A 119 20.76 -0.76 -15.05
N ARG A 120 21.23 0.39 -15.52
CA ARG A 120 21.40 0.72 -16.94
C ARG A 120 22.66 1.53 -17.16
#